data_AF-X1FS12-F1
#
_entry.id   AF-X1FS12-F1
#
_cell.length_a   1.000
_cell.length_b   1.000
_cell.length_c   1.000
_cell.angle_alpha   90.00
_cell.angle_beta   90.00
_cell.angle_gamma   90.00
#
_symmetry.space_group_name_H-M   'P 1'
#
loop_
_entity.id
_entity.type
_entity.pdbx_description
1 polymer ?
#
loop_
_entity_poly.entity_id
_entity_poly.type
_entity_poly.pdbx_seq_one_letter_code
_entity_poly.pdbx_strand_id
1 'polypeptide(L)' 'MPREKIFLTPEQTARLKGLADDIEWLREEIRRAEYVGIDVTELKARFEKTNTIRERMLEEYTR' A
#
# COMPACT_ATOMS: atom_id res chain seq x y z
N MET A 1 -15.04 28.65 0.63
CA MET A 1 -14.85 28.09 1.99
C MET A 1 -13.69 27.10 1.94
N PRO A 2 -12.73 27.13 2.88
CA PRO A 2 -11.71 26.10 2.95
C PRO A 2 -12.40 24.74 3.20
N ARG A 3 -12.11 23.74 2.36
CA ARG A 3 -12.60 22.38 2.58
C ARG A 3 -11.81 21.81 3.76
N GLU A 4 -12.50 21.40 4.82
CA GLU A 4 -11.85 20.69 5.92
C GLU A 4 -11.17 19.43 5.39
N LYS A 5 -9.93 19.19 5.83
CA LYS A 5 -9.24 17.94 5.51
C LYS A 5 -9.95 16.80 6.23
N ILE A 6 -10.33 15.78 5.46
CA ILE A 6 -10.71 14.49 6.01
C ILE A 6 -9.46 13.92 6.70
N PHE A 7 -9.62 13.25 7.84
CA PHE A 7 -8.54 12.53 8.53
C PHE A 7 -8.95 11.07 8.67
N LEU A 8 -7.96 10.18 8.73
CA LEU A 8 -8.21 8.78 9.04
C LEU A 8 -8.68 8.67 10.50
N THR A 9 -9.63 7.78 10.73
CA THR A 9 -9.93 7.35 12.11
C THR A 9 -8.77 6.51 12.65
N PRO A 10 -8.58 6.44 13.99
CA PRO A 10 -7.55 5.59 14.58
C PRO A 10 -7.64 4.13 14.12
N GLU A 11 -8.85 3.61 13.94
CA GLU A 11 -9.09 2.26 13.42
C GLU A 11 -8.59 2.12 11.97
N GLN A 12 -8.90 3.08 11.10
CA GLN A 12 -8.42 3.06 9.71
C GLN A 12 -6.90 3.14 9.63
N THR A 13 -6.27 4.00 10.43
CA THR A 13 -4.82 4.09 10.54
C THR A 13 -4.22 2.77 11.02
N ALA A 14 -4.80 2.14 12.04
CA ALA A 14 -4.34 0.85 12.55
C ALA A 14 -4.43 -0.25 11.48
N ARG A 15 -5.53 -0.31 10.73
CA ARG A 15 -5.70 -1.27 9.63
C ARG A 15 -4.66 -1.06 8.52
N LEU A 16 -4.44 0.18 8.10
CA LEU A 16 -3.46 0.50 7.05
C LEU A 16 -2.01 0.22 7.49
N LYS A 17 -1.69 0.45 8.77
CA LYS A 17 -0.39 0.09 9.35
C LYS A 17 -0.23 -1.42 9.47
N GLY A 18 -1.29 -2.13 9.84
CA GLY A 18 -1.30 -3.60 9.98
C GLY A 18 -1.05 -4.36 8.67
N LEU A 19 -1.27 -3.74 7.52
CA LEU A 19 -0.95 -4.33 6.21
C LEU A 19 0.55 -4.36 5.89
N ALA A 20 1.42 -3.81 6.74
CA ALA A 20 2.86 -3.71 6.45
C ALA A 20 3.50 -5.08 6.16
N ASP A 21 3.23 -6.07 7.01
CA ASP A 21 3.78 -7.42 6.89
C ASP A 21 3.26 -8.13 5.63
N ASP A 22 1.97 -7.98 5.33
CA ASP A 22 1.35 -8.53 4.11
C ASP A 22 1.97 -7.91 2.84
N ILE A 23 2.25 -6.60 2.87
CA ILE A 23 2.88 -5.89 1.75
C ILE A 23 4.32 -6.36 1.55
N GLU A 24 5.08 -6.56 2.63
CA GLU A 24 6.44 -7.12 2.54
C GLU A 24 6.41 -8.54 1.96
N TRP A 25 5.51 -9.39 2.43
CA TRP A 25 5.32 -10.73 1.89
C TRP A 25 4.96 -10.71 0.40
N LEU A 26 3.99 -9.88 0.00
CA LEU A 26 3.58 -9.75 -1.41
C LEU A 26 4.74 -9.27 -2.30
N ARG A 27 5.59 -8.37 -1.81
CA ARG A 27 6.76 -7.89 -2.54
C ARG A 27 7.76 -9.03 -2.79
N GLU A 28 8.00 -9.88 -1.79
CA GLU A 28 8.85 -11.06 -1.95
C GLU A 28 8.24 -12.09 -2.90
N GLU A 29 6.92 -12.32 -2.86
CA GLU A 29 6.25 -13.25 -3.78
C GLU A 29 6.31 -12.76 -5.23
N ILE A 30 6.11 -11.46 -5.48
CA ILE A 30 6.30 -10.85 -6.79
C ILE A 30 7.74 -11.08 -7.26
N ARG A 31 8.74 -10.86 -6.39
CA ARG A 31 10.16 -11.09 -6.70
C ARG A 31 10.46 -12.55 -7.03
N ARG A 32 9.87 -13.50 -6.30
CA ARG A 32 10.00 -14.94 -6.58
C ARG A 32 9.38 -15.30 -7.92
N ALA A 33 8.20 -14.77 -8.23
CA ALA A 33 7.52 -14.98 -9.51
C ALA A 33 8.35 -14.44 -10.69
N GLU A 34 8.91 -13.23 -10.57
CA GLU A 34 9.83 -12.66 -11.56
C GLU A 34 11.06 -13.57 -11.76
N TYR A 35 11.62 -14.11 -10.68
CA TYR A 35 12.81 -14.96 -10.73
C TYR A 35 12.59 -16.28 -11.50
N VAL A 36 11.40 -16.87 -11.39
CA VAL A 36 11.05 -18.10 -12.13
C VAL A 36 10.50 -17.83 -13.53
N GLY A 37 10.51 -16.58 -13.99
CA GLY A 37 10.11 -16.19 -15.35
C GLY A 37 8.61 -16.02 -15.55
N ILE A 38 7.82 -15.87 -14.48
CA ILE A 38 6.40 -15.52 -14.60
C ILE A 38 6.29 -14.02 -14.91
N ASP A 39 5.53 -13.67 -15.93
CA ASP A 39 5.20 -12.27 -16.21
C ASP A 39 4.24 -11.74 -15.15
N VAL A 40 4.76 -10.89 -14.26
CA VAL A 40 4.02 -10.20 -13.22
C VAL A 40 4.02 -8.69 -13.41
N THR A 41 4.32 -8.20 -14.62
CA THR A 41 4.48 -6.76 -14.89
C THR A 41 3.25 -5.95 -14.46
N GLU A 42 2.06 -6.40 -14.86
CA GLU A 42 0.82 -5.71 -14.51
C GLU A 42 0.50 -5.82 -13.00
N LEU A 43 0.74 -6.99 -12.42
CA LEU A 43 0.53 -7.24 -10.98
C LEU A 43 1.43 -6.32 -10.13
N LYS A 44 2.71 -6.23 -10.47
CA LYS A 44 3.69 -5.36 -9.82
C LYS A 44 3.29 -3.89 -9.93
N ALA A 45 2.87 -3.44 -11.12
CA ALA A 45 2.42 -2.06 -11.30
C ALA A 45 1.18 -1.74 -10.43
N ARG A 46 0.21 -2.65 -10.35
CA ARG A 46 -0.98 -2.49 -9.49
C ARG A 46 -0.63 -2.50 -8.00
N PHE A 47 0.29 -3.39 -7.60
CA PHE A 47 0.78 -3.49 -6.23
C PHE A 47 1.47 -2.19 -5.79
N GLU A 48 2.45 -1.71 -6.57
CA GLU A 48 3.18 -0.48 -6.23
C GLU A 48 2.28 0.75 -6.19
N LYS A 49 1.31 0.85 -7.12
CA LYS A 49 0.30 1.90 -7.09
C LYS A 49 -0.53 1.87 -5.80
N THR A 50 -1.00 0.69 -5.40
CA THR A 50 -1.79 0.51 -4.18
C THR A 50 -0.97 0.82 -2.93
N ASN A 51 0.28 0.37 -2.88
CA ASN A 51 1.18 0.65 -1.77
C ASN A 51 1.46 2.16 -1.65
N THR A 52 1.73 2.83 -2.77
CA THR A 52 1.92 4.29 -2.80
C THR A 52 0.70 5.03 -2.26
N ILE A 53 -0.52 4.60 -2.62
CA ILE A 53 -1.76 5.21 -2.11
C ILE A 53 -1.84 5.04 -0.59
N ARG A 54 -1.57 3.85 -0.06
CA ARG A 54 -1.53 3.59 1.39
C ARG A 54 -0.51 4.50 2.09
N GLU A 55 0.71 4.60 1.56
CA GLU A 55 1.77 5.44 2.14
C GLU A 55 1.34 6.90 2.20
N ARG A 56 0.79 7.44 1.11
CA ARG A 56 0.26 8.80 1.06
C ARG A 56 -0.94 9.01 1.99
N MET A 57 -1.82 8.02 2.13
CA MET A 57 -2.91 8.08 3.10
C MET A 57 -2.37 8.17 4.53
N LEU A 58 -1.35 7.38 4.86
CA LEU A 58 -0.74 7.42 6.18
C LEU A 58 0.03 8.72 6.43
N GLU A 59 0.71 9.28 5.42
CA GLU A 59 1.47 10.53 5.53
C GLU A 59 0.56 11.77 5.61
N GLU A 60 -0.41 11.88 4.69
CA GLU A 60 -1.19 13.12 4.52
C GLU A 60 -2.44 13.17 5.42
N TYR A 61 -2.95 12.00 5.86
CA TYR A 61 -4.25 11.89 6.54
C TYR A 61 -4.18 11.28 7.96
N THR A 62 -2.99 10.94 8.46
CA THR A 62 -2.80 10.60 9.89
C THR A 62 -2.49 11.88 10.68
N ARG A 63 -3.03 12.00 11.89
CA ARG A 63 -2.71 13.09 12.83
C ARG A 63 -1.49 12.78 13.68
#